data_AF-A0A2N2WJE0-F1
#
_entry.id   AF-A0A2N2WJE0-F1
#
_cell.length_a   1.000
_cell.length_b   1.000
_cell.length_c   1.000
_cell.angle_alpha   90.00
_cell.angle_beta   90.00
_cell.angle_gamma   90.00
#
_symmetry.space_group_name_H-M   'P 1'
#
loop_
_entity.id
_entity.type
_entity.pdbx_description
1 polymer ?
#
loop_
_entity_poly.entity_id
_entity_poly.type
_entity_poly.pdbx_seq_one_letter_code
_entity_poly.pdbx_strand_id
1 'polypeptide(L)'
;MSQKKKNSKHQTQKVVAAQYRNEFHRKMKIIIDSCCGKDIYPLIPQKVLDDTYLCRTSNFKCKAATGNKISSKIIKDAKSFLVELIRSQQFIVPPNDLEISLGDYFTIVSTIVTLQTKLKHYQFDRVEEVREALKIIVDDTATKDRANVILYNLFRTFAVEQSDLRNQLYWYKHDFVFPEHFPAEIESRIEISSVAPKSITVEIDGKSRPAMRLGWAFPFSGPVWVSLKPSLESIVSDFFNNPFDVYIQSHALNRLIERIDCFWIGLVQFNMYVSFLNAVITRDSNNNILVEYRFFGIKAGYFRLDIIDGVFVVRTFLFVTNSGTPEGQLLEKNTGLQKQDKKYLTIDKLSSFMNSDVDENQDVQQIFKKSGCQCLLDLYEKMKPLVTKHTQTFNSELLLKYLQRYDVGNTEGL
;
A
#
# COMPACT_ATOMS: atom_id res chain seq x y z
N MET A 1 34.24 49.33 8.81
CA MET A 1 33.01 48.67 8.30
C MET A 1 33.36 47.90 7.04
N SER A 2 33.50 46.58 7.13
CA SER A 2 33.83 45.73 5.96
C SER A 2 32.53 45.39 5.22
N GLN A 3 32.37 45.92 4.00
CA GLN A 3 31.25 45.57 3.12
C GLN A 3 31.39 44.12 2.66
N LYS A 4 30.52 43.23 3.18
CA LYS A 4 30.35 41.86 2.66
C LYS A 4 29.89 41.93 1.20
N LYS A 5 30.81 41.70 0.26
CA LYS A 5 30.51 41.46 -1.16
C LYS A 5 29.51 40.30 -1.26
N LYS A 6 28.28 40.59 -1.71
CA LYS A 6 27.28 39.58 -2.07
C LYS A 6 27.81 38.80 -3.29
N ASN A 7 28.16 37.54 -3.12
CA ASN A 7 28.53 36.65 -4.22
C ASN A 7 27.40 36.58 -5.25
N SER A 8 27.74 36.61 -6.55
CA SER A 8 26.75 36.55 -7.62
C SER A 8 26.08 35.18 -7.68
N LYS A 9 24.80 35.12 -8.10
CA LYS A 9 24.00 33.90 -8.23
C LYS A 9 24.71 32.78 -9.02
N HIS A 10 25.53 33.15 -10.00
CA HIS A 10 26.33 32.24 -10.81
C HIS A 10 27.52 31.63 -10.05
N GLN A 11 28.18 32.41 -9.18
CA GLN A 11 29.25 31.91 -8.32
C GLN A 11 28.70 30.92 -7.28
N THR A 12 27.51 31.18 -6.75
CA THR A 12 26.80 30.24 -5.86
C THR A 12 26.45 28.92 -6.56
N GLN A 13 25.98 28.95 -7.80
CA GLN A 13 25.66 27.72 -8.56
C GLN A 13 26.91 26.86 -8.84
N LYS A 14 28.04 27.48 -9.18
CA LYS A 14 29.31 26.76 -9.38
C LYS A 14 29.80 26.09 -8.09
N VAL A 15 29.71 26.78 -6.95
CA VAL A 15 30.09 26.22 -5.65
C VAL A 15 29.21 25.02 -5.30
N VAL A 16 27.90 25.13 -5.49
CA VAL A 16 26.95 24.03 -5.23
C VAL A 16 27.23 22.83 -6.15
N ALA A 17 27.48 23.05 -7.43
CA ALA A 17 27.84 21.97 -8.36
C ALA A 17 29.14 21.25 -7.96
N ALA A 18 30.16 22.01 -7.54
CA ALA A 18 31.42 21.44 -7.05
C ALA A 18 31.21 20.63 -5.76
N GLN A 19 30.38 21.13 -4.83
CA GLN A 19 30.04 20.41 -3.61
C GLN A 19 29.34 19.08 -3.91
N TYR A 20 28.34 19.07 -4.79
CA TYR A 20 27.66 17.84 -5.21
C TYR A 20 28.61 16.83 -5.86
N ARG A 21 29.54 17.30 -6.70
CA ARG A 21 30.54 16.43 -7.32
C ARG A 21 31.49 15.84 -6.29
N ASN A 22 31.97 16.64 -5.34
CA ASN A 22 32.84 16.16 -4.26
C ASN A 22 32.12 15.15 -3.37
N GLU A 23 30.85 15.41 -3.03
CA GLU A 23 30.04 14.47 -2.25
C GLU A 23 29.83 13.15 -2.99
N PHE A 24 29.54 13.20 -4.29
CA PHE A 24 29.42 12.01 -5.14
C PHE A 24 30.69 11.15 -5.08
N HIS A 25 31.86 11.75 -5.36
CA HIS A 25 33.14 11.03 -5.32
C HIS A 25 33.46 10.50 -3.93
N ARG A 26 33.15 11.26 -2.88
CA ARG A 26 33.32 10.82 -1.49
C ARG A 26 32.49 9.56 -1.20
N LYS A 27 31.21 9.55 -1.57
CA LYS A 27 30.32 8.40 -1.36
C LYS A 27 30.77 7.20 -2.20
N MET A 28 31.12 7.42 -3.46
CA MET A 28 31.63 6.38 -4.34
C MET A 28 32.91 5.73 -3.78
N LYS A 29 33.84 6.55 -3.26
CA LYS A 29 35.05 6.08 -2.58
C LYS A 29 34.72 5.23 -1.36
N ILE A 30 33.83 5.70 -0.48
CA ILE A 30 33.42 4.95 0.72
C ILE A 30 32.89 3.56 0.33
N ILE A 31 32.00 3.49 -0.66
CA ILE A 31 31.41 2.22 -1.10
C ILE A 31 32.47 1.29 -1.70
N ILE A 32 33.34 1.79 -2.59
CA ILE A 32 34.40 0.97 -3.20
C ILE A 32 35.40 0.50 -2.15
N ASP A 33 35.84 1.37 -1.25
CA ASP A 33 36.78 1.00 -0.19
C ASP A 33 36.19 -0.05 0.76
N SER A 34 34.90 0.10 1.09
CA SER A 34 34.18 -0.81 1.98
C SER A 34 33.89 -2.15 1.32
N CYS A 35 33.58 -2.21 0.03
CA CYS A 35 33.21 -3.47 -0.63
C CYS A 35 34.40 -4.18 -1.29
N CYS A 36 35.34 -3.42 -1.85
CA CYS A 36 36.39 -3.93 -2.72
C CYS A 36 37.81 -3.79 -2.11
N GLY A 37 37.95 -3.07 -1.00
CA GLY A 37 39.23 -2.78 -0.35
C GLY A 37 39.74 -1.36 -0.66
N LYS A 38 40.46 -0.78 0.31
CA LYS A 38 40.90 0.64 0.30
C LYS A 38 41.86 1.00 -0.82
N ASP A 39 42.50 0.00 -1.43
CA ASP A 39 43.51 0.20 -2.46
C ASP A 39 42.91 0.32 -3.86
N ILE A 40 41.62 0.03 -4.06
CA ILE A 40 41.00 -0.01 -5.39
C ILE A 40 40.64 1.37 -5.93
N TYR A 41 39.96 2.21 -5.15
CA TYR A 41 39.54 3.55 -5.62
C TYR A 41 40.72 4.42 -6.11
N PRO A 42 41.87 4.45 -5.43
CA PRO A 42 43.05 5.21 -5.89
C PRO A 42 43.61 4.76 -7.25
N LEU A 43 43.31 3.54 -7.71
CA LEU A 43 43.78 3.04 -9.01
C LEU A 43 43.00 3.62 -10.19
N ILE A 44 41.84 4.24 -9.94
CA ILE A 44 40.98 4.79 -10.98
C ILE A 44 41.49 6.18 -11.36
N PRO A 45 41.94 6.41 -12.62
CA PRO A 45 42.44 7.71 -13.02
C PRO A 45 41.38 8.79 -12.89
N GLN A 46 41.79 10.01 -12.52
CA GLN A 46 40.86 11.13 -12.34
C GLN A 46 39.98 11.39 -13.58
N LYS A 47 40.53 11.23 -14.80
CA LYS A 47 39.77 11.33 -16.04
C LYS A 47 38.61 10.33 -16.12
N VAL A 48 38.83 9.09 -15.68
CA VAL A 48 37.79 8.05 -15.65
C VAL A 48 36.73 8.37 -14.60
N LEU A 49 37.13 8.89 -13.44
CA LEU A 49 36.19 9.36 -12.40
C LEU A 49 35.34 10.52 -12.91
N ASP A 50 35.93 11.45 -13.67
CA ASP A 50 35.24 12.60 -14.25
C ASP A 50 34.21 12.15 -15.30
N ASP A 51 34.60 11.26 -16.20
CA ASP A 51 33.71 10.66 -17.20
C ASP A 51 32.58 9.86 -16.53
N THR A 52 32.88 9.18 -15.43
CA THR A 52 31.89 8.47 -14.59
C THR A 52 30.89 9.43 -13.97
N TYR A 53 31.34 10.56 -13.44
CA TYR A 53 30.46 11.58 -12.89
C TYR A 53 29.54 12.19 -13.95
N LEU A 54 30.02 12.38 -15.18
CA LEU A 54 29.20 12.87 -16.29
C LEU A 54 28.13 11.84 -16.71
N CYS A 55 28.43 10.55 -16.55
CA CYS A 55 27.53 9.44 -16.86
C CYS A 55 26.77 8.89 -15.64
N ARG A 56 26.81 9.58 -14.51
CA ARG A 56 26.24 9.09 -13.26
C ARG A 56 24.74 8.88 -13.37
N THR A 57 24.20 8.06 -12.49
CA THR A 57 22.76 7.94 -12.31
C THR A 57 22.20 9.12 -11.50
N SER A 58 21.18 9.78 -12.03
CA SER A 58 20.53 10.92 -11.40
C SER A 58 19.75 10.52 -10.16
N ASN A 59 19.48 11.50 -9.30
CA ASN A 59 18.40 11.38 -8.32
C ASN A 59 17.08 11.00 -9.00
N PHE A 60 16.18 10.37 -8.23
CA PHE A 60 14.85 9.96 -8.71
C PHE A 60 14.08 11.14 -9.32
N LYS A 61 13.54 10.94 -10.52
CA LYS A 61 12.65 11.87 -11.21
C LYS A 61 11.27 11.20 -11.37
N CYS A 62 10.25 11.76 -10.71
CA CYS A 62 8.89 11.27 -10.84
C CYS A 62 8.18 11.92 -12.04
N LYS A 63 7.62 11.09 -12.93
CA LYS A 63 6.91 11.50 -14.15
C LYS A 63 5.63 10.68 -14.31
N ALA A 64 4.61 11.27 -14.95
CA ALA A 64 3.47 10.50 -15.42
C ALA A 64 3.91 9.57 -16.56
N ALA A 65 3.42 8.34 -16.55
CA ALA A 65 3.61 7.41 -17.65
C ALA A 65 2.92 7.94 -18.92
N THR A 66 3.45 7.59 -20.09
CA THR A 66 2.88 8.01 -21.38
C THR A 66 1.40 7.64 -21.47
N GLY A 67 0.58 8.58 -21.94
CA GLY A 67 -0.88 8.40 -22.08
C GLY A 67 -1.68 8.46 -20.77
N ASN A 68 -1.04 8.57 -19.60
CA ASN A 68 -1.73 8.63 -18.32
C ASN A 68 -1.96 10.08 -17.87
N LYS A 69 -3.18 10.41 -17.46
CA LYS A 69 -3.53 11.71 -16.89
C LYS A 69 -3.46 11.66 -15.37
N ILE A 70 -2.26 11.88 -14.84
CA ILE A 70 -2.02 11.92 -13.39
C ILE A 70 -2.22 13.35 -12.87
N SER A 71 -2.94 13.49 -11.75
CA SER A 71 -3.15 14.81 -11.15
C SER A 71 -1.83 15.44 -10.66
N SER A 72 -1.76 16.77 -10.73
CA SER A 72 -0.56 17.52 -10.29
C SER A 72 -0.24 17.30 -8.81
N LYS A 73 -1.28 17.10 -7.97
CA LYS A 73 -1.13 16.76 -6.56
C LYS A 73 -0.35 15.46 -6.38
N ILE A 74 -0.74 14.39 -7.06
CA ILE A 74 -0.08 13.08 -6.97
C ILE A 74 1.38 13.15 -7.42
N ILE A 75 1.64 13.85 -8.53
CA ILE A 75 3.02 14.06 -9.02
C ILE A 75 3.84 14.85 -7.99
N LYS A 76 3.26 15.90 -7.39
CA LYS A 76 3.93 16.71 -6.37
C LYS A 76 4.26 15.87 -5.14
N ASP A 77 3.29 15.12 -4.63
CA ASP A 77 3.44 14.27 -3.45
C ASP A 77 4.52 13.19 -3.69
N ALA A 78 4.55 12.58 -4.88
CA ALA A 78 5.60 11.65 -5.26
C ALA A 78 6.98 12.32 -5.35
N LYS A 79 7.08 13.56 -5.86
CA LYS A 79 8.36 14.29 -5.96
C LYS A 79 8.91 14.73 -4.61
N SER A 80 8.05 15.08 -3.66
CA SER A 80 8.46 15.56 -2.34
C SER A 80 8.58 14.40 -1.35
N PHE A 81 7.51 13.67 -1.10
CA PHE A 81 7.43 12.73 0.01
C PHE A 81 8.01 11.36 -0.33
N LEU A 82 7.63 10.77 -1.48
CA LEU A 82 8.14 9.44 -1.85
C LEU A 82 9.66 9.47 -2.07
N VAL A 83 10.18 10.49 -2.77
CA VAL A 83 11.63 10.64 -2.98
C VAL A 83 12.37 10.83 -1.67
N GLU A 84 11.81 11.60 -0.72
CA GLU A 84 12.43 11.78 0.59
C GLU A 84 12.42 10.48 1.42
N LEU A 85 11.31 9.75 1.38
CA LEU A 85 11.18 8.46 2.06
C LEU A 85 12.19 7.43 1.51
N ILE A 86 12.41 7.41 0.18
CA ILE A 86 13.46 6.58 -0.43
C ILE A 86 14.84 6.98 0.09
N ARG A 87 15.14 8.28 0.21
CA ARG A 87 16.43 8.74 0.75
C ARG A 87 16.61 8.43 2.23
N SER A 88 15.53 8.38 3.00
CA SER A 88 15.60 8.11 4.44
C SER A 88 15.73 6.62 4.75
N GLN A 89 15.31 5.71 3.86
CA GLN A 89 15.46 4.27 4.06
C GLN A 89 16.94 3.89 4.01
N GLN A 90 17.47 3.35 5.11
CA GLN A 90 18.80 2.76 5.18
C GLN A 90 18.73 1.25 5.04
N PHE A 91 19.78 0.66 4.49
CA PHE A 91 19.99 -0.79 4.55
C PHE A 91 21.48 -1.12 4.46
N ILE A 92 21.79 -2.36 4.85
CA ILE A 92 23.16 -2.86 4.95
C ILE A 92 23.58 -3.52 3.64
N VAL A 93 24.76 -3.13 3.15
CA VAL A 93 25.44 -3.69 1.99
C VAL A 93 26.64 -4.54 2.44
N PRO A 94 26.66 -5.85 2.15
CA PRO A 94 27.81 -6.72 2.42
C PRO A 94 29.02 -6.37 1.52
N PRO A 95 30.21 -6.93 1.79
CA PRO A 95 30.55 -7.84 2.89
C PRO A 95 30.84 -7.16 4.24
N ASN A 96 31.14 -5.85 4.25
CA ASN A 96 31.58 -5.14 5.46
C ASN A 96 30.46 -4.40 6.19
N ASP A 97 29.22 -4.84 6.01
CA ASP A 97 28.01 -4.27 6.60
C ASP A 97 27.92 -2.73 6.48
N LEU A 98 28.26 -2.19 5.31
CA LEU A 98 28.18 -0.76 5.06
C LEU A 98 26.70 -0.33 5.02
N GLU A 99 26.30 0.53 5.94
CA GLU A 99 24.97 1.14 5.92
C GLU A 99 24.93 2.29 4.89
N ILE A 100 24.03 2.17 3.90
CA ILE A 100 23.77 3.23 2.92
C ILE A 100 22.28 3.48 2.77
N SER A 101 21.94 4.66 2.26
CA SER A 101 20.56 4.96 1.90
C SER A 101 20.14 4.20 0.63
N LEU A 102 18.86 3.88 0.51
CA LEU A 102 18.28 3.35 -0.73
C LEU A 102 18.48 4.33 -1.89
N GLY A 103 18.43 5.64 -1.60
CA GLY A 103 18.81 6.69 -2.54
C GLY A 103 20.23 6.56 -3.08
N ASP A 104 21.20 6.32 -2.20
CA ASP A 104 22.61 6.13 -2.58
C ASP A 104 22.84 4.81 -3.33
N TYR A 105 22.05 3.76 -3.06
CA TYR A 105 22.10 2.53 -3.84
C TYR A 105 21.69 2.78 -5.31
N PHE A 106 20.52 3.37 -5.53
CA PHE A 106 20.02 3.63 -6.89
C PHE A 106 20.74 4.78 -7.61
N THR A 107 21.62 5.52 -6.94
CA THR A 107 22.44 6.57 -7.55
C THR A 107 23.91 6.17 -7.64
N ILE A 108 24.60 6.01 -6.50
CA ILE A 108 26.03 5.74 -6.43
C ILE A 108 26.35 4.30 -6.83
N VAL A 109 25.70 3.29 -6.23
CA VAL A 109 25.99 1.87 -6.54
C VAL A 109 25.66 1.57 -8.00
N SER A 110 24.51 2.06 -8.50
CA SER A 110 24.15 1.92 -9.92
C SER A 110 25.14 2.60 -10.87
N THR A 111 25.76 3.71 -10.44
CA THR A 111 26.85 4.34 -11.20
C THR A 111 28.12 3.50 -11.18
N ILE A 112 28.47 2.87 -10.05
CA ILE A 112 29.63 1.95 -9.95
C ILE A 112 29.44 0.74 -10.87
N VAL A 113 28.22 0.16 -10.92
CA VAL A 113 27.88 -0.92 -11.86
C VAL A 113 28.07 -0.48 -13.32
N THR A 114 27.64 0.73 -13.64
CA THR A 114 27.83 1.32 -14.98
C THR A 114 29.31 1.53 -15.29
N LEU A 115 30.10 2.03 -14.33
CA LEU A 115 31.56 2.17 -14.47
C LEU A 115 32.19 0.81 -14.79
N GLN A 116 31.89 -0.23 -14.00
CA GLN A 116 32.46 -1.56 -14.21
C GLN A 116 32.20 -2.07 -15.63
N THR A 117 30.98 -1.87 -16.15
CA THR A 117 30.63 -2.26 -17.53
C THR A 117 31.43 -1.47 -18.57
N LYS A 118 31.75 -0.20 -18.29
CA LYS A 118 32.52 0.68 -19.18
C LYS A 118 34.02 0.46 -19.11
N LEU A 119 34.57 -0.15 -18.05
CA LEU A 119 36.01 -0.37 -17.88
C LEU A 119 36.65 -1.12 -19.06
N LYS A 120 35.89 -1.98 -19.76
CA LYS A 120 36.35 -2.66 -20.99
C LYS A 120 36.73 -1.73 -22.15
N HIS A 121 36.35 -0.45 -22.08
CA HIS A 121 36.64 0.57 -23.09
C HIS A 121 37.74 1.54 -22.68
N TYR A 122 38.26 1.43 -21.45
CA TYR A 122 39.35 2.27 -20.97
C TYR A 122 40.68 1.52 -21.04
N GLN A 123 41.76 2.28 -21.20
CA GLN A 123 43.14 1.79 -21.15
C GLN A 123 43.90 2.60 -20.10
N PHE A 124 44.26 1.97 -18.99
CA PHE A 124 45.12 2.53 -17.95
C PHE A 124 45.74 1.41 -17.12
N ASP A 125 46.79 1.73 -16.36
CA ASP A 125 47.49 0.78 -15.52
C ASP A 125 46.54 0.13 -14.51
N ARG A 126 46.58 -1.20 -14.39
CA ARG A 126 45.76 -1.97 -13.43
C ARG A 126 44.23 -1.88 -13.69
N VAL A 127 43.78 -1.52 -14.89
CA VAL A 127 42.34 -1.53 -15.26
C VAL A 127 41.66 -2.87 -14.98
N GLU A 128 42.34 -3.99 -15.24
CA GLU A 128 41.83 -5.33 -15.00
C GLU A 128 41.63 -5.63 -13.51
N GLU A 129 42.52 -5.11 -12.66
CA GLU A 129 42.40 -5.25 -11.21
C GLU A 129 41.18 -4.49 -10.68
N VAL A 130 40.99 -3.24 -11.14
CA VAL A 130 39.79 -2.47 -10.80
C VAL A 130 38.54 -3.19 -11.29
N ARG A 131 38.55 -3.66 -12.54
CA ARG A 131 37.40 -4.33 -13.17
C ARG A 131 37.00 -5.60 -12.43
N GLU A 132 37.98 -6.39 -11.99
CA GLU A 132 37.74 -7.61 -11.22
C GLU A 132 37.24 -7.29 -9.81
N ALA A 133 37.88 -6.33 -9.13
CA ALA A 133 37.48 -5.94 -7.77
C ALA A 133 36.04 -5.41 -7.72
N LEU A 134 35.59 -4.65 -8.72
CA LEU A 134 34.22 -4.13 -8.78
C LEU A 134 33.15 -5.22 -9.01
N LYS A 135 33.51 -6.44 -9.45
CA LYS A 135 32.53 -7.52 -9.64
C LYS A 135 31.79 -7.87 -8.36
N ILE A 136 32.42 -7.74 -7.18
CA ILE A 136 31.76 -8.01 -5.90
C ILE A 136 30.50 -7.17 -5.71
N ILE A 137 30.46 -5.96 -6.26
CA ILE A 137 29.29 -5.07 -6.22
C ILE A 137 28.30 -5.42 -7.34
N VAL A 138 28.80 -5.75 -8.53
CA VAL A 138 27.98 -6.02 -9.73
C VAL A 138 27.23 -7.34 -9.62
N ASP A 139 27.89 -8.37 -9.11
CA ASP A 139 27.38 -9.74 -9.02
C ASP A 139 26.56 -9.97 -7.73
N ASP A 140 26.44 -8.96 -6.86
CA ASP A 140 25.63 -9.01 -5.64
C ASP A 140 24.13 -8.85 -5.94
N THR A 141 23.55 -9.95 -6.42
CA THR A 141 22.12 -10.06 -6.70
C THR A 141 21.28 -9.96 -5.44
N ALA A 142 21.77 -10.46 -4.30
CA ALA A 142 21.01 -10.46 -3.04
C ALA A 142 20.77 -9.04 -2.52
N THR A 143 21.78 -8.17 -2.55
CA THR A 143 21.64 -6.76 -2.15
C THR A 143 20.75 -6.00 -3.13
N LYS A 144 20.87 -6.29 -4.43
CA LYS A 144 19.98 -5.74 -5.45
C LYS A 144 18.52 -6.12 -5.23
N ASP A 145 18.25 -7.39 -4.97
CA ASP A 145 16.90 -7.88 -4.72
C ASP A 145 16.34 -7.27 -3.44
N ARG A 146 17.15 -7.15 -2.38
CA ARG A 146 16.76 -6.46 -1.14
C ARG A 146 16.41 -5.00 -1.39
N ALA A 147 17.24 -4.25 -2.11
CA ALA A 147 16.96 -2.86 -2.46
C ALA A 147 15.67 -2.71 -3.27
N ASN A 148 15.46 -3.59 -4.25
CA ASN A 148 14.23 -3.61 -5.06
C ASN A 148 12.99 -3.97 -4.22
N VAL A 149 13.09 -4.88 -3.26
CA VAL A 149 11.99 -5.22 -2.34
C VAL A 149 11.62 -4.01 -1.47
N ILE A 150 12.61 -3.29 -0.93
CA ILE A 150 12.35 -2.07 -0.16
C ILE A 150 11.65 -1.03 -1.06
N LEU A 151 12.17 -0.77 -2.26
CA LEU A 151 11.58 0.17 -3.20
C LEU A 151 10.14 -0.22 -3.58
N TYR A 152 9.91 -1.50 -3.85
CA TYR A 152 8.58 -2.06 -4.13
C TYR A 152 7.61 -1.79 -2.98
N ASN A 153 8.03 -2.00 -1.73
CA ASN A 153 7.19 -1.77 -0.57
C ASN A 153 6.85 -0.28 -0.39
N LEU A 154 7.81 0.63 -0.64
CA LEU A 154 7.54 2.08 -0.64
C LEU A 154 6.51 2.46 -1.70
N PHE A 155 6.68 1.96 -2.94
CA PHE A 155 5.73 2.17 -4.04
C PHE A 155 4.35 1.62 -3.72
N ARG A 156 4.28 0.43 -3.13
CA ARG A 156 3.02 -0.19 -2.72
C ARG A 156 2.30 0.66 -1.66
N THR A 157 3.01 1.14 -0.64
CA THR A 157 2.43 2.00 0.39
C THR A 157 1.88 3.29 -0.21
N PHE A 158 2.64 3.95 -1.08
CA PHE A 158 2.20 5.18 -1.76
C PHE A 158 1.00 4.95 -2.69
N ALA A 159 1.02 3.85 -3.46
CA ALA A 159 -0.09 3.45 -4.32
C ALA A 159 -1.35 3.19 -3.49
N VAL A 160 -1.22 2.53 -2.34
CA VAL A 160 -2.34 2.26 -1.43
C VAL A 160 -2.93 3.55 -0.88
N GLU A 161 -2.12 4.50 -0.44
CA GLU A 161 -2.61 5.76 0.12
C GLU A 161 -3.42 6.58 -0.90
N GLN A 162 -3.00 6.57 -2.16
CA GLN A 162 -3.53 7.45 -3.20
C GLN A 162 -4.66 6.85 -4.03
N SER A 163 -4.79 5.53 -4.04
CA SER A 163 -5.78 4.83 -4.84
C SER A 163 -7.17 4.89 -4.20
N ASP A 164 -8.17 5.14 -5.03
CA ASP A 164 -9.58 5.01 -4.67
C ASP A 164 -10.29 4.36 -5.85
N LEU A 165 -10.82 3.14 -5.63
CA LEU A 165 -11.53 2.36 -6.64
C LEU A 165 -12.70 3.13 -7.26
N ARG A 166 -13.29 4.09 -6.55
CA ARG A 166 -14.37 4.94 -7.09
C ARG A 166 -13.89 5.89 -8.19
N ASN A 167 -12.58 6.15 -8.24
CA ASN A 167 -11.95 7.17 -9.09
C ASN A 167 -10.87 6.55 -9.98
N GLN A 168 -9.70 6.28 -9.40
CA GLN A 168 -8.52 5.78 -10.09
C GLN A 168 -7.65 4.96 -9.14
N LEU A 169 -7.07 3.91 -9.68
CA LEU A 169 -6.00 3.12 -9.06
C LEU A 169 -4.66 3.58 -9.62
N TYR A 170 -3.69 3.84 -8.75
CA TYR A 170 -2.36 4.28 -9.11
C TYR A 170 -1.33 3.18 -8.87
N TRP A 171 -0.29 3.14 -9.71
CA TRP A 171 0.89 2.31 -9.44
C TRP A 171 2.15 2.97 -9.98
N TYR A 172 3.27 2.48 -9.46
CA TYR A 172 4.58 3.05 -9.70
C TYR A 172 5.49 2.01 -10.34
N LYS A 173 6.37 2.48 -11.22
CA LYS A 173 7.48 1.71 -11.78
C LYS A 173 8.76 2.51 -11.63
N HIS A 174 9.88 1.82 -11.45
CA HIS A 174 11.20 2.42 -11.49
C HIS A 174 11.96 1.81 -12.65
N ASP A 175 12.57 2.69 -13.46
CA ASP A 175 13.40 2.30 -14.59
C ASP A 175 14.59 3.27 -14.70
N PHE A 176 15.69 2.77 -15.29
CA PHE A 176 16.81 3.60 -15.71
C PHE A 176 16.64 4.00 -17.18
N VAL A 177 16.60 5.30 -17.45
CA VAL A 177 16.51 5.82 -18.81
C VAL A 177 17.88 6.31 -19.25
N PHE A 178 18.45 5.59 -20.20
CA PHE A 178 19.75 5.88 -20.77
C PHE A 178 19.65 6.99 -21.83
N PRO A 179 20.61 7.93 -21.86
CA PRO A 179 20.63 8.97 -22.89
C PRO A 179 21.00 8.40 -24.26
N GLU A 180 20.51 9.04 -25.34
CA GLU A 180 20.86 8.67 -26.72
C GLU A 180 22.32 8.97 -27.07
N HIS A 181 22.92 9.96 -26.40
CA HIS A 181 24.29 10.39 -26.61
C HIS A 181 25.05 10.45 -25.29
N PHE A 182 26.29 9.94 -25.30
CA PHE A 182 27.21 10.00 -24.17
C PHE A 182 28.31 11.04 -24.40
N PRO A 183 28.84 11.69 -23.34
CA PRO A 183 28.50 11.48 -21.93
C PRO A 183 27.25 12.24 -21.50
N ALA A 184 26.32 11.56 -20.83
CA ALA A 184 25.15 12.18 -20.21
C ALA A 184 24.64 11.33 -19.03
N GLU A 185 23.91 12.01 -18.13
CA GLU A 185 23.36 11.42 -16.90
C GLU A 185 22.32 10.33 -17.23
N ILE A 186 22.40 9.19 -16.55
CA ILE A 186 21.37 8.15 -16.61
C ILE A 186 20.22 8.59 -15.70
N GLU A 187 19.01 8.72 -16.24
CA GLU A 187 17.87 9.15 -15.43
C GLU A 187 17.34 7.97 -14.60
N SER A 188 17.36 8.09 -13.27
CA SER A 188 16.58 7.22 -12.38
C SER A 188 15.14 7.71 -12.39
N ARG A 189 14.26 7.05 -13.15
CA ARG A 189 12.89 7.50 -13.40
C ARG A 189 11.89 6.69 -12.59
N ILE A 190 11.00 7.39 -11.88
CA ILE A 190 9.79 6.80 -11.30
C ILE A 190 8.62 7.17 -12.20
N GLU A 191 8.02 6.19 -12.86
CA GLU A 191 6.84 6.37 -13.69
C GLU A 191 5.58 6.08 -12.91
N ILE A 192 4.64 7.03 -12.92
CA ILE A 192 3.35 6.96 -12.24
C ILE A 192 2.28 6.69 -13.28
N SER A 193 1.57 5.59 -13.12
CA SER A 193 0.47 5.18 -13.99
C SER A 193 -0.85 5.17 -13.21
N SER A 194 -1.96 5.25 -13.94
CA SER A 194 -3.31 5.27 -13.37
C SER A 194 -4.30 4.52 -14.25
N VAL A 195 -5.31 3.91 -13.63
CA VAL A 195 -6.44 3.33 -14.36
C VAL A 195 -7.74 3.61 -13.62
N ALA A 196 -8.76 4.06 -14.37
CA ALA A 196 -10.12 4.11 -13.86
C ALA A 196 -10.76 2.71 -14.03
N PRO A 197 -11.41 2.15 -12.99
CA PRO A 197 -12.06 0.86 -13.13
C PRO A 197 -13.14 0.85 -14.21
N LYS A 198 -13.19 -0.24 -14.99
CA LYS A 198 -14.24 -0.45 -16.00
C LYS A 198 -15.59 -0.44 -15.29
N SER A 199 -16.54 0.35 -15.78
CA SER A 199 -17.90 0.40 -15.25
C SER A 199 -18.86 -0.31 -16.20
N ILE A 200 -19.83 -1.03 -15.63
CA ILE A 200 -20.98 -1.63 -16.33
C ILE A 200 -22.27 -1.12 -15.70
N THR A 201 -23.37 -1.37 -16.38
CA THR A 201 -24.71 -1.14 -15.86
C THR A 201 -25.38 -2.48 -15.64
N VAL A 202 -25.97 -2.70 -14.47
CA VAL A 202 -26.67 -3.92 -14.09
C VAL A 202 -28.09 -3.58 -13.63
N GLU A 203 -29.04 -4.45 -13.90
CA GLU A 203 -30.42 -4.30 -13.42
C GLU A 203 -30.58 -4.98 -12.06
N ILE A 204 -30.98 -4.22 -11.04
CA ILE A 204 -31.18 -4.71 -9.68
C ILE A 204 -32.51 -4.19 -9.16
N ASP A 205 -33.41 -5.10 -8.81
CA ASP A 205 -34.77 -4.80 -8.34
C ASP A 205 -35.51 -3.85 -9.31
N GLY A 206 -35.42 -4.13 -10.62
CA GLY A 206 -36.02 -3.32 -11.68
C GLY A 206 -35.37 -1.95 -11.89
N LYS A 207 -34.22 -1.68 -11.26
CA LYS A 207 -33.49 -0.40 -11.38
C LYS A 207 -32.12 -0.63 -12.00
N SER A 208 -31.84 0.16 -13.04
CA SER A 208 -30.52 0.26 -13.63
C SER A 208 -29.53 0.92 -12.65
N ARG A 209 -28.43 0.23 -12.34
CA ARG A 209 -27.40 0.70 -11.40
C ARG A 209 -26.00 0.53 -11.98
N PRO A 210 -25.10 1.51 -11.81
CA PRO A 210 -23.71 1.35 -12.20
C PRO A 210 -22.97 0.43 -11.20
N ALA A 211 -22.06 -0.37 -11.73
CA ALA A 211 -21.11 -1.17 -10.94
C ALA A 211 -19.72 -1.13 -11.61
N MET A 212 -18.67 -1.05 -10.80
CA MET A 212 -17.28 -0.94 -11.27
C MET A 212 -16.50 -2.23 -11.03
N ARG A 213 -15.63 -2.61 -11.96
CA ARG A 213 -14.84 -3.85 -11.87
C ARG A 213 -13.93 -3.78 -10.65
N LEU A 214 -14.01 -4.79 -9.79
CA LEU A 214 -13.22 -4.86 -8.57
C LEU A 214 -11.80 -5.30 -8.92
N GLY A 215 -10.81 -4.54 -8.48
CA GLY A 215 -9.39 -4.82 -8.71
C GLY A 215 -8.49 -3.90 -7.91
N TRP A 216 -7.19 -4.14 -8.01
CA TRP A 216 -6.17 -3.29 -7.40
C TRP A 216 -4.95 -3.15 -8.30
N ALA A 217 -4.21 -2.05 -8.18
CA ALA A 217 -2.98 -1.85 -8.95
C ALA A 217 -1.73 -2.10 -8.10
N PHE A 218 -0.76 -2.79 -8.69
CA PHE A 218 0.47 -3.19 -8.04
C PHE A 218 1.68 -2.54 -8.71
N PRO A 219 2.74 -2.21 -7.94
CA PRO A 219 3.97 -1.71 -8.52
C PRO A 219 4.50 -2.68 -9.58
N PHE A 220 5.06 -2.14 -10.67
CA PHE A 220 5.63 -2.88 -11.81
C PHE A 220 4.64 -3.71 -12.67
N SER A 221 3.57 -4.28 -12.10
CA SER A 221 2.62 -5.13 -12.82
C SER A 221 1.31 -4.45 -13.23
N GLY A 222 0.93 -3.34 -12.59
CA GLY A 222 -0.31 -2.61 -12.92
C GLY A 222 -1.56 -3.25 -12.33
N PRO A 223 -2.75 -3.04 -12.93
CA PRO A 223 -4.01 -3.50 -12.36
C PRO A 223 -4.22 -5.01 -12.49
N VAL A 224 -4.64 -5.62 -11.39
CA VAL A 224 -5.11 -7.00 -11.30
C VAL A 224 -6.58 -6.96 -10.91
N TRP A 225 -7.42 -7.57 -11.74
CA TRP A 225 -8.87 -7.62 -11.53
C TRP A 225 -9.29 -8.91 -10.86
N VAL A 226 -10.32 -8.85 -10.02
CA VAL A 226 -10.84 -10.01 -9.31
C VAL A 226 -11.83 -10.76 -10.19
N SER A 227 -11.70 -12.08 -10.18
CA SER A 227 -12.70 -13.02 -10.69
C SER A 227 -12.92 -14.14 -9.66
N LEU A 228 -14.16 -14.59 -9.51
CA LEU A 228 -14.54 -15.67 -8.60
C LEU A 228 -15.10 -16.86 -9.40
N LYS A 229 -14.81 -18.08 -8.96
CA LYS A 229 -15.42 -19.27 -9.55
C LYS A 229 -16.81 -19.53 -8.96
N PRO A 230 -17.85 -19.76 -9.77
CA PRO A 230 -19.18 -20.14 -9.27
C PRO A 230 -19.23 -21.48 -8.53
N SER A 231 -18.26 -22.36 -8.77
CA SER A 231 -18.12 -23.65 -8.08
C SER A 231 -17.53 -23.54 -6.67
N LEU A 232 -17.06 -22.35 -6.26
CA LEU A 232 -16.59 -22.14 -4.89
C LEU A 232 -17.78 -22.35 -3.93
N GLU A 233 -17.65 -23.31 -3.00
CA GLU A 233 -18.62 -23.58 -1.93
C GLU A 233 -20.09 -23.71 -2.37
N SER A 234 -20.34 -24.35 -3.51
CA SER A 234 -21.71 -24.64 -3.99
C SER A 234 -22.54 -23.38 -4.24
N ILE A 235 -21.92 -22.28 -4.70
CA ILE A 235 -22.62 -21.04 -5.05
C ILE A 235 -23.61 -21.28 -6.20
N VAL A 236 -23.19 -22.03 -7.24
CA VAL A 236 -24.00 -22.58 -8.34
C VAL A 236 -23.50 -23.99 -8.69
N SER A 237 -24.34 -24.85 -9.29
CA SER A 237 -23.97 -26.20 -9.74
C SER A 237 -22.65 -26.26 -10.50
N ASP A 238 -21.92 -27.38 -10.38
CA ASP A 238 -20.57 -27.65 -10.94
C ASP A 238 -20.39 -27.42 -12.46
N PHE A 239 -21.46 -27.15 -13.20
CA PHE A 239 -21.44 -26.88 -14.63
C PHE A 239 -20.74 -25.56 -15.03
N PHE A 240 -20.59 -24.60 -14.11
CA PHE A 240 -19.93 -23.31 -14.39
C PHE A 240 -18.54 -23.24 -13.74
N ASN A 241 -17.52 -23.77 -14.42
CA ASN A 241 -16.14 -23.73 -13.92
C ASN A 241 -15.35 -22.48 -14.39
N ASN A 242 -15.94 -21.66 -15.25
CA ASN A 242 -15.32 -20.42 -15.72
C ASN A 242 -15.46 -19.32 -14.64
N PRO A 243 -14.36 -18.63 -14.27
CA PRO A 243 -14.42 -17.52 -13.34
C PRO A 243 -15.30 -16.37 -13.87
N PHE A 244 -16.15 -15.83 -13.03
CA PHE A 244 -16.93 -14.62 -13.30
C PHE A 244 -16.21 -13.40 -12.76
N ASP A 245 -16.26 -12.31 -13.52
CA ASP A 245 -15.77 -11.02 -13.07
C ASP A 245 -16.58 -10.50 -11.88
N VAL A 246 -15.89 -9.84 -10.95
CA VAL A 246 -16.54 -9.19 -9.81
C VAL A 246 -16.67 -7.69 -10.07
N TYR A 247 -17.88 -7.19 -9.92
CA TYR A 247 -18.22 -5.77 -9.98
C TYR A 247 -18.79 -5.33 -8.63
N ILE A 248 -18.57 -4.06 -8.27
CA ILE A 248 -19.01 -3.49 -7.00
C ILE A 248 -19.77 -2.18 -7.23
N GLN A 249 -20.88 -2.02 -6.52
CA GLN A 249 -21.64 -0.76 -6.55
C GLN A 249 -20.98 0.30 -5.67
N SER A 250 -21.06 1.57 -6.08
CA SER A 250 -20.59 2.70 -5.26
C SER A 250 -21.23 2.74 -3.87
N HIS A 251 -22.48 2.25 -3.73
CA HIS A 251 -23.14 2.13 -2.44
C HIS A 251 -22.39 1.18 -1.48
N ALA A 252 -21.92 0.04 -1.97
CA ALA A 252 -21.15 -0.91 -1.16
C ALA A 252 -19.82 -0.31 -0.68
N LEU A 253 -19.10 0.40 -1.57
CA LEU A 253 -17.86 1.09 -1.23
C LEU A 253 -18.08 2.18 -0.18
N ASN A 254 -19.14 2.98 -0.33
CA ASN A 254 -19.47 4.02 0.66
C ASN A 254 -19.82 3.38 2.01
N ARG A 255 -20.61 2.30 2.02
CA ARG A 255 -20.94 1.56 3.25
C ARG A 255 -19.72 0.95 3.92
N LEU A 256 -18.73 0.50 3.15
CA LEU A 256 -17.46 0.01 3.66
C LEU A 256 -16.69 1.14 4.36
N ILE A 257 -16.50 2.27 3.68
CA ILE A 257 -15.76 3.42 4.21
C ILE A 257 -16.45 4.03 5.44
N GLU A 258 -17.78 4.12 5.43
CA GLU A 258 -18.57 4.64 6.56
C GLU A 258 -18.45 3.79 7.83
N ARG A 259 -18.11 2.51 7.71
CA ARG A 259 -18.10 1.53 8.81
C ARG A 259 -16.70 1.10 9.23
N ILE A 260 -15.74 1.17 8.32
CA ILE A 260 -14.31 1.02 8.60
C ILE A 260 -13.70 2.42 8.59
N ASP A 261 -14.17 3.28 9.50
CA ASP A 261 -14.05 4.74 9.44
C ASP A 261 -12.83 5.32 10.18
N CYS A 262 -11.97 4.46 10.72
CA CYS A 262 -10.75 4.85 11.41
C CYS A 262 -9.46 4.63 10.59
N PHE A 263 -9.58 4.31 9.29
CA PHE A 263 -8.44 4.04 8.41
C PHE A 263 -8.50 4.77 7.07
N TRP A 264 -7.35 4.90 6.42
CA TRP A 264 -7.21 5.47 5.08
C TRP A 264 -8.02 4.66 4.07
N ILE A 265 -8.79 5.34 3.21
CA ILE A 265 -9.71 4.73 2.24
C ILE A 265 -9.03 3.65 1.40
N GLY A 266 -7.85 3.94 0.88
CA GLY A 266 -7.15 2.99 0.02
C GLY A 266 -6.65 1.75 0.76
N LEU A 267 -6.32 1.84 2.06
CA LEU A 267 -6.01 0.67 2.89
C LEU A 267 -7.25 -0.20 3.12
N VAL A 268 -8.39 0.43 3.40
CA VAL A 268 -9.69 -0.25 3.58
C VAL A 268 -10.08 -1.02 2.30
N GLN A 269 -9.97 -0.36 1.14
CA GLN A 269 -10.28 -0.96 -0.16
C GLN A 269 -9.24 -2.00 -0.61
N PHE A 270 -7.95 -1.82 -0.28
CA PHE A 270 -6.94 -2.83 -0.54
C PHE A 270 -7.25 -4.14 0.20
N ASN A 271 -7.66 -4.05 1.48
CA ASN A 271 -8.09 -5.23 2.24
C ASN A 271 -9.36 -5.86 1.66
N MET A 272 -10.26 -5.07 1.04
CA MET A 272 -11.39 -5.61 0.31
C MET A 272 -10.92 -6.43 -0.88
N TYR A 273 -10.00 -5.89 -1.70
CA TYR A 273 -9.39 -6.63 -2.80
C TYR A 273 -8.77 -7.97 -2.33
N VAL A 274 -7.98 -7.94 -1.25
CA VAL A 274 -7.36 -9.16 -0.68
C VAL A 274 -8.39 -10.16 -0.18
N SER A 275 -9.50 -9.67 0.41
CA SER A 275 -10.61 -10.51 0.87
C SER A 275 -11.29 -11.24 -0.28
N PHE A 276 -11.43 -10.58 -1.43
CA PHE A 276 -12.00 -11.22 -2.63
C PHE A 276 -11.05 -12.19 -3.32
N LEU A 277 -9.74 -11.94 -3.28
CA LEU A 277 -8.76 -12.92 -3.79
C LEU A 277 -8.77 -14.22 -2.97
N ASN A 278 -8.99 -14.10 -1.66
CA ASN A 278 -9.01 -15.22 -0.71
C ASN A 278 -10.42 -15.36 -0.12
N ALA A 279 -11.44 -15.35 -0.99
CA ALA A 279 -12.83 -15.30 -0.58
C ALA A 279 -13.18 -16.47 0.34
N VAL A 280 -13.66 -16.14 1.54
CA VAL A 280 -14.36 -17.07 2.44
C VAL A 280 -15.83 -16.75 2.30
N ILE A 281 -16.63 -17.75 1.91
CA ILE A 281 -18.01 -17.55 1.52
C ILE A 281 -18.92 -18.16 2.57
N THR A 282 -20.07 -17.54 2.75
CA THR A 282 -21.13 -18.06 3.60
C THR A 282 -22.46 -17.54 3.09
N ARG A 283 -23.56 -17.90 3.76
CA ARG A 283 -24.90 -17.44 3.41
C ARG A 283 -25.60 -16.85 4.62
N ASP A 284 -26.41 -15.83 4.38
CA ASP A 284 -27.33 -15.33 5.40
C ASP A 284 -28.58 -16.22 5.51
N SER A 285 -29.46 -15.91 6.46
CA SER A 285 -30.72 -16.64 6.68
C SER A 285 -31.69 -16.59 5.49
N ASN A 286 -31.51 -15.63 4.57
CA ASN A 286 -32.28 -15.50 3.34
C ASN A 286 -31.55 -16.14 2.14
N ASN A 287 -30.53 -16.95 2.40
CA ASN A 287 -29.71 -17.65 1.42
C ASN A 287 -28.90 -16.73 0.49
N ASN A 288 -28.71 -15.46 0.85
CA ASN A 288 -27.87 -14.52 0.09
C ASN A 288 -26.39 -14.86 0.26
N ILE A 289 -25.60 -14.68 -0.80
CA ILE A 289 -24.17 -14.95 -0.78
C ILE A 289 -23.46 -13.83 -0.02
N LEU A 290 -22.65 -14.21 0.96
CA LEU A 290 -21.81 -13.33 1.74
C LEU A 290 -20.34 -13.69 1.55
N VAL A 291 -19.50 -12.71 1.22
CA VAL A 291 -18.03 -12.85 1.22
C VAL A 291 -17.49 -12.16 2.47
N GLU A 292 -16.71 -12.86 3.28
CA GLU A 292 -16.05 -12.25 4.44
C GLU A 292 -15.15 -11.10 4.01
N TYR A 293 -15.36 -9.92 4.59
CA TYR A 293 -14.38 -8.85 4.55
C TYR A 293 -13.41 -9.03 5.72
N ARG A 294 -12.14 -9.20 5.39
CA ARG A 294 -11.06 -9.39 6.35
C ARG A 294 -10.10 -8.21 6.30
N PHE A 295 -9.99 -7.50 7.41
CA PHE A 295 -9.03 -6.41 7.60
C PHE A 295 -7.78 -6.96 8.31
N PHE A 296 -6.62 -6.88 7.66
CA PHE A 296 -5.38 -7.51 8.13
C PHE A 296 -5.55 -9.02 8.46
N GLY A 297 -6.38 -9.71 7.68
CA GLY A 297 -6.65 -11.14 7.84
C GLY A 297 -7.69 -11.49 8.90
N ILE A 298 -8.22 -10.52 9.66
CA ILE A 298 -9.26 -10.73 10.67
C ILE A 298 -10.61 -10.23 10.12
N LYS A 299 -11.67 -11.02 10.28
CA LYS A 299 -13.01 -10.66 9.83
C LYS A 299 -13.50 -9.36 10.49
N ALA A 300 -14.04 -8.46 9.67
CA ALA A 300 -14.67 -7.21 10.13
C ALA A 300 -16.11 -7.04 9.60
N GLY A 301 -16.54 -7.90 8.67
CA GLY A 301 -17.88 -7.84 8.10
C GLY A 301 -18.01 -8.70 6.86
N TYR A 302 -19.00 -8.37 6.04
CA TYR A 302 -19.38 -9.14 4.86
C TYR A 302 -19.76 -8.24 3.70
N PHE A 303 -19.42 -8.67 2.48
CA PHE A 303 -20.03 -8.15 1.27
C PHE A 303 -21.17 -9.06 0.83
N ARG A 304 -22.32 -8.48 0.51
CA ARG A 304 -23.42 -9.22 -0.11
C ARG A 304 -23.28 -9.22 -1.63
N LEU A 305 -23.37 -10.40 -2.24
CA LEU A 305 -23.23 -10.62 -3.67
C LEU A 305 -24.50 -11.19 -4.29
N ASP A 306 -24.80 -10.74 -5.51
CA ASP A 306 -25.76 -11.36 -6.42
C ASP A 306 -25.02 -11.79 -7.71
N ILE A 307 -25.54 -12.80 -8.41
CA ILE A 307 -25.08 -13.18 -9.75
C ILE A 307 -26.10 -12.61 -10.74
N ILE A 308 -25.65 -11.72 -11.62
CA ILE A 308 -26.50 -11.01 -12.59
C ILE A 308 -25.81 -11.07 -13.94
N ASP A 309 -26.47 -11.57 -14.97
CA ASP A 309 -25.96 -11.62 -16.35
C ASP A 309 -24.53 -12.21 -16.48
N GLY A 310 -24.22 -13.25 -15.69
CA GLY A 310 -22.92 -13.92 -15.73
C GLY A 310 -21.78 -13.15 -15.04
N VAL A 311 -22.08 -12.16 -14.20
CA VAL A 311 -21.10 -11.48 -13.34
C VAL A 311 -21.51 -11.50 -11.87
N PHE A 312 -20.54 -11.40 -10.97
CA PHE A 312 -20.81 -11.15 -9.55
C PHE A 312 -20.97 -9.66 -9.30
N VAL A 313 -22.03 -9.25 -8.61
CA VAL A 313 -22.31 -7.86 -8.25
C VAL A 313 -22.36 -7.72 -6.73
N VAL A 314 -21.41 -6.96 -6.17
CA VAL A 314 -21.37 -6.61 -4.76
C VAL A 314 -22.32 -5.44 -4.49
N ARG A 315 -23.39 -5.69 -3.74
CA ARG A 315 -24.50 -4.74 -3.52
C ARG A 315 -24.30 -3.83 -2.34
N THR A 316 -23.76 -4.38 -1.25
CA THR A 316 -23.58 -3.63 -0.01
C THR A 316 -22.49 -4.27 0.85
N PHE A 317 -22.02 -3.49 1.82
CA PHE A 317 -21.16 -3.96 2.90
C PHE A 317 -21.96 -3.98 4.21
N LEU A 318 -21.86 -5.08 4.94
CA LEU A 318 -22.45 -5.28 6.26
C LEU A 318 -21.30 -5.44 7.27
N PHE A 319 -21.16 -4.49 8.19
CA PHE A 319 -20.29 -4.68 9.35
C PHE A 319 -20.79 -5.85 10.21
N VAL A 320 -19.88 -6.53 10.91
CA VAL A 320 -20.16 -7.83 11.53
C VAL A 320 -21.34 -7.84 12.51
N THR A 321 -21.65 -6.73 13.18
CA THR A 321 -22.78 -6.62 14.11
C THR A 321 -24.13 -6.32 13.43
N ASN A 322 -24.13 -5.92 12.15
CA ASN A 322 -25.35 -5.50 11.46
C ASN A 322 -26.34 -6.65 11.28
N SER A 323 -27.63 -6.33 11.31
CA SER A 323 -28.65 -7.30 10.89
C SER A 323 -28.40 -7.74 9.44
N GLY A 324 -28.50 -9.05 9.19
CA GLY A 324 -28.15 -9.67 7.91
C GLY A 324 -26.77 -10.35 7.88
N THR A 325 -25.99 -10.27 8.95
CA THR A 325 -24.81 -11.12 9.17
C THR A 325 -25.15 -12.24 10.18
N PRO A 326 -24.44 -13.39 10.15
CA PRO A 326 -24.61 -14.44 11.14
C PRO A 326 -24.42 -13.94 12.59
N GLU A 327 -23.39 -13.16 12.83
CA GLU A 327 -23.07 -12.59 14.15
C GLU A 327 -24.08 -11.53 14.57
N GLY A 328 -24.56 -10.71 13.64
CA GLY A 328 -25.57 -9.69 13.91
C GLY A 328 -26.92 -10.30 14.31
N GLN A 329 -27.26 -11.46 13.74
CA GLN A 329 -28.45 -12.25 14.12
C GLN A 329 -28.29 -12.87 15.51
N LEU A 330 -27.12 -13.44 15.82
CA LEU A 330 -26.83 -13.96 17.16
C LEU A 330 -26.84 -12.85 18.21
N LEU A 331 -26.28 -11.69 17.89
CA LEU A 331 -26.30 -10.52 18.77
C LEU A 331 -27.73 -10.08 19.07
N GLU A 332 -28.57 -9.98 18.03
CA GLU A 332 -29.98 -9.63 18.18
C GLU A 332 -30.73 -10.66 19.03
N LYS A 333 -30.51 -11.97 18.80
CA LYS A 333 -31.09 -13.04 19.61
C LYS A 333 -30.67 -12.98 21.08
N ASN A 334 -29.40 -12.65 21.35
CA ASN A 334 -28.84 -12.65 22.70
C ASN A 334 -29.15 -11.38 23.50
N THR A 335 -29.49 -10.26 22.83
CA THR A 335 -29.59 -8.94 23.48
C THR A 335 -30.88 -8.19 23.18
N GLY A 336 -31.68 -8.64 22.21
CA GLY A 336 -32.84 -7.91 21.70
C GLY A 336 -32.51 -6.72 20.81
N LEU A 337 -31.22 -6.36 20.65
CA LEU A 337 -30.80 -5.17 19.91
C LEU A 337 -31.17 -5.27 18.42
N GLN A 338 -32.05 -4.37 17.99
CA GLN A 338 -32.48 -4.20 16.62
C GLN A 338 -31.53 -3.27 15.86
N LYS A 339 -31.76 -3.17 14.55
CA LYS A 339 -30.94 -2.36 13.64
C LYS A 339 -30.76 -0.90 14.10
N GLN A 340 -31.81 -0.25 14.60
CA GLN A 340 -31.73 1.15 15.03
C GLN A 340 -30.96 1.29 16.34
N ASP A 341 -31.07 0.31 17.25
CA ASP A 341 -30.32 0.30 18.51
C ASP A 341 -28.82 0.20 18.23
N LYS A 342 -28.42 -0.70 17.33
CA LYS A 342 -27.01 -0.86 16.93
C LYS A 342 -26.41 0.43 16.38
N LYS A 343 -27.19 1.18 15.60
CA LYS A 343 -26.80 2.49 15.06
C LYS A 343 -26.75 3.56 16.16
N TYR A 344 -27.73 3.58 17.06
CA TYR A 344 -27.78 4.52 18.19
C TYR A 344 -26.58 4.32 19.13
N LEU A 345 -26.26 3.07 19.42
CA LEU A 345 -25.10 2.65 20.21
C LEU A 345 -23.79 2.72 19.41
N THR A 346 -23.85 3.05 18.11
CA THR A 346 -22.70 3.12 17.19
C THR A 346 -21.88 1.84 17.05
N ILE A 347 -22.43 0.69 17.47
CA ILE A 347 -21.75 -0.60 17.35
C ILE A 347 -21.79 -1.16 15.91
N ASP A 348 -22.26 -0.37 14.94
CA ASP A 348 -22.24 -0.67 13.50
C ASP A 348 -20.98 -0.14 12.77
N LYS A 349 -19.99 0.34 13.53
CA LYS A 349 -18.71 0.90 13.05
C LYS A 349 -17.50 0.37 13.80
N LEU A 350 -16.36 0.29 13.11
CA LEU A 350 -15.11 -0.21 13.69
C LEU A 350 -14.49 0.79 14.69
N SER A 351 -14.60 2.10 14.47
CA SER A 351 -14.05 3.11 15.39
C SER A 351 -14.56 2.94 16.82
N SER A 352 -15.80 2.49 16.98
CA SER A 352 -16.42 2.24 18.28
C SER A 352 -15.68 1.17 19.07
N PHE A 353 -15.12 0.17 18.40
CA PHE A 353 -14.32 -0.87 19.04
C PHE A 353 -12.86 -0.46 19.20
N MET A 354 -12.32 0.33 18.28
CA MET A 354 -10.92 0.81 18.37
C MET A 354 -10.74 1.88 19.46
N ASN A 355 -11.79 2.64 19.78
CA ASN A 355 -11.75 3.73 20.75
C ASN A 355 -12.80 3.55 21.86
N SER A 356 -12.81 2.39 22.50
CA SER A 356 -13.67 2.12 23.66
C SER A 356 -12.93 1.45 24.79
N ASP A 357 -13.65 1.35 25.91
CA ASP A 357 -13.33 0.61 27.13
C ASP A 357 -13.80 -0.86 27.07
N VAL A 358 -14.07 -1.40 25.87
CA VAL A 358 -14.57 -2.77 25.71
C VAL A 358 -13.55 -3.80 26.22
N ASP A 359 -12.25 -3.52 26.12
CA ASP A 359 -11.19 -4.37 26.69
C ASP A 359 -11.17 -4.38 28.22
N GLU A 360 -11.72 -3.36 28.86
CA GLU A 360 -11.81 -3.22 30.32
C GLU A 360 -13.11 -3.81 30.88
N ASN A 361 -14.17 -3.95 30.06
CA ASN A 361 -15.48 -4.43 30.51
C ASN A 361 -15.74 -5.90 30.14
N GLN A 362 -15.57 -6.81 31.10
CA GLN A 362 -15.74 -8.25 30.89
C GLN A 362 -17.16 -8.64 30.44
N ASP A 363 -18.20 -8.01 30.96
CA ASP A 363 -19.58 -8.33 30.61
C ASP A 363 -19.87 -8.02 29.14
N VAL A 364 -19.44 -6.84 28.68
CA VAL A 364 -19.57 -6.44 27.28
C VAL A 364 -18.78 -7.36 26.35
N GLN A 365 -17.55 -7.76 26.73
CA GLN A 365 -16.81 -8.76 25.96
C GLN A 365 -17.54 -10.09 25.85
N GLN A 366 -18.16 -10.55 26.94
CA GLN A 366 -18.92 -11.81 26.93
C GLN A 366 -20.15 -11.73 26.02
N ILE A 367 -20.83 -10.57 25.98
CA ILE A 367 -21.94 -10.34 25.03
C ILE A 367 -21.45 -10.51 23.59
N PHE A 368 -20.34 -9.87 23.21
CA PHE A 368 -19.80 -9.98 21.85
C PHE A 368 -19.27 -11.39 21.54
N LYS A 369 -18.57 -12.04 22.48
CA LYS A 369 -18.09 -13.43 22.37
C LYS A 369 -19.23 -14.41 22.10
N LYS A 370 -20.27 -14.38 22.94
CA LYS A 370 -21.46 -15.24 22.81
C LYS A 370 -22.25 -14.97 21.52
N SER A 371 -22.08 -13.79 20.94
CA SER A 371 -22.72 -13.38 19.69
C SER A 371 -21.83 -13.62 18.45
N GLY A 372 -20.71 -14.33 18.59
CA GLY A 372 -19.78 -14.63 17.49
C GLY A 372 -18.92 -13.45 17.04
N CYS A 373 -18.98 -12.30 17.71
CA CYS A 373 -18.27 -11.08 17.36
C CYS A 373 -16.83 -11.02 17.93
N GLN A 374 -16.23 -12.15 18.33
CA GLN A 374 -14.85 -12.21 18.86
C GLN A 374 -13.83 -11.54 17.94
N CYS A 375 -14.03 -11.63 16.63
CA CYS A 375 -13.16 -11.00 15.63
C CYS A 375 -12.96 -9.49 15.82
N LEU A 376 -13.92 -8.77 16.44
CA LEU A 376 -13.76 -7.35 16.75
C LEU A 376 -12.77 -7.11 17.89
N LEU A 377 -12.76 -8.00 18.89
CA LEU A 377 -11.79 -7.96 19.98
C LEU A 377 -10.41 -8.35 19.46
N ASP A 378 -10.33 -9.36 18.58
CA ASP A 378 -9.06 -9.76 17.95
C ASP A 378 -8.48 -8.63 17.07
N LEU A 379 -9.35 -7.90 16.35
CA LEU A 379 -8.96 -6.70 15.61
C LEU A 379 -8.42 -5.62 16.54
N TYR A 380 -9.10 -5.35 17.66
CA TYR A 380 -8.65 -4.36 18.63
C TYR A 380 -7.26 -4.71 19.15
N GLU A 381 -7.06 -5.93 19.65
CA GLU A 381 -5.76 -6.38 20.19
C GLU A 381 -4.63 -6.27 19.15
N LYS A 382 -4.90 -6.67 17.91
CA LYS A 382 -3.92 -6.58 16.82
C LYS A 382 -3.58 -5.14 16.44
N MET A 383 -4.55 -4.23 16.54
CA MET A 383 -4.41 -2.84 16.08
C MET A 383 -4.04 -1.87 17.20
N LYS A 384 -4.23 -2.23 18.47
CA LYS A 384 -3.90 -1.41 19.65
C LYS A 384 -2.50 -0.79 19.60
N PRO A 385 -1.43 -1.50 19.17
CA PRO A 385 -0.10 -0.90 19.05
C PRO A 385 0.00 0.24 18.01
N LEU A 386 -0.97 0.34 17.10
CA LEU A 386 -0.98 1.28 15.97
C LEU A 386 -1.94 2.47 16.18
N VAL A 387 -2.77 2.45 17.22
CA VAL A 387 -3.72 3.53 17.52
C VAL A 387 -3.01 4.62 18.33
N THR A 388 -2.96 5.84 17.76
CA THR A 388 -2.24 6.99 18.36
C THR A 388 -3.17 8.03 19.00
N LYS A 389 -4.50 7.85 18.92
CA LYS A 389 -5.50 8.74 19.52
C LYS A 389 -6.63 7.95 20.16
N HIS A 390 -6.80 8.10 21.48
CA HIS A 390 -8.01 7.70 22.19
C HIS A 390 -9.01 8.85 22.16
N THR A 391 -9.90 8.87 21.17
CA THR A 391 -11.16 9.63 21.29
C THR A 391 -12.24 8.65 21.64
N GLN A 392 -12.59 8.53 22.92
CA GLN A 392 -13.57 7.54 23.38
C GLN A 392 -14.92 7.78 22.67
N THR A 393 -15.28 6.90 21.74
CA THR A 393 -16.51 7.01 20.92
C THR A 393 -17.61 6.07 21.38
N PHE A 394 -17.27 5.02 22.13
CA PHE A 394 -18.23 4.07 22.70
C PHE A 394 -17.91 3.83 24.18
N ASN A 395 -18.98 3.71 24.98
CA ASN A 395 -18.92 3.55 26.43
C ASN A 395 -19.68 2.27 26.81
N SER A 396 -18.96 1.31 27.39
CA SER A 396 -19.51 0.02 27.79
C SER A 396 -20.66 0.14 28.79
N GLU A 397 -20.64 1.14 29.68
CA GLU A 397 -21.77 1.42 30.57
C GLU A 397 -23.03 1.83 29.82
N LEU A 398 -22.92 2.57 28.72
CA LEU A 398 -24.08 3.00 27.93
C LEU A 398 -24.80 1.77 27.35
N LEU A 399 -24.04 0.81 26.82
CA LEU A 399 -24.60 -0.45 26.33
C LEU A 399 -25.29 -1.22 27.45
N LEU A 400 -24.63 -1.41 28.59
CA LEU A 400 -25.21 -2.16 29.71
C LEU A 400 -26.47 -1.49 30.26
N LYS A 401 -26.47 -0.16 30.43
CA LYS A 401 -27.66 0.63 30.82
C LYS A 401 -28.79 0.50 29.79
N TYR A 402 -28.47 0.42 28.50
CA TYR A 402 -29.46 0.25 27.44
C TYR A 402 -30.12 -1.14 27.52
N LEU A 403 -29.31 -2.19 27.72
CA LEU A 403 -29.80 -3.57 27.82
C LEU A 403 -30.64 -3.81 29.08
N GLN A 404 -30.27 -3.21 30.22
CA GLN A 404 -31.06 -3.30 31.46
C GLN A 404 -32.49 -2.75 31.30
N ARG A 405 -32.68 -1.72 30.45
CA ARG A 405 -34.02 -1.19 30.16
C ARG A 405 -34.89 -2.13 29.32
N TYR A 406 -34.27 -2.98 28.50
CA TYR A 406 -34.97 -4.00 27.72
C TYR A 406 -35.46 -5.16 28.59
N ASP A 407 -34.69 -5.57 29.60
CA ASP A 407 -35.10 -6.63 30.53
C ASP A 407 -36.28 -6.22 31.43
N VAL A 408 -36.37 -4.95 31.81
CA VAL A 408 -37.48 -4.43 32.65
C VAL A 408 -38.77 -4.23 31.85
N GLY A 409 -38.69 -3.94 30.54
CA GLY A 409 -39.87 -3.75 29.69
C GLY A 409 -40.60 -5.04 29.28
N ASN A 410 -39.93 -6.19 29.35
CA ASN A 410 -40.51 -7.50 29.01
C ASN A 410 -41.15 -8.23 30.19
N THR A 411 -40.98 -7.74 31.43
CA THR A 411 -41.57 -8.33 32.63
C THR A 411 -42.90 -7.69 33.04
N GLU A 412 -43.32 -6.57 32.45
CA GLU A 412 -44.62 -5.93 32.70
C GLU A 412 -45.75 -6.38 31.74
N GLY A 413 -45.52 -7.45 30.96
CA GLY A 413 -46.45 -7.98 29.97
C GLY A 413 -46.77 -9.47 30.09
N LEU A 414 -46.79 -10.02 31.32
CA LEU A 414 -47.27 -11.37 31.63
C LEU A 414 -48.51 -11.33 32.54
#